data_AF-A0A7C0YKQ0-F1
#
_entry.id   AF-A0A7C0YKQ0-F1
#
_cell.length_a   1.000
_cell.length_b   1.000
_cell.length_c   1.000
_cell.angle_alpha   90.00
_cell.angle_beta   90.00
_cell.angle_gamma   90.00
#
_symmetry.space_group_name_H-M   'P 1'
#
loop_
_entity.id
_entity.type
_entity.pdbx_description
1 polymer ?
#
loop_
_entity_poly.entity_id
_entity_poly.type
_entity_poly.pdbx_seq_one_letter_code
_entity_poly.pdbx_strand_id
1 'polypeptide(L)'
;MVKKYGFVIDLRKCVACYGCQSSCRMENKMPMGVNRARVGIIDTGEYPNNHRFFLPVLCNHCDNPPCVKACPVPGATYKRDDGLVLVNEKLCIGCGYCVKACPYDARFINPSTMVADKCTYCAHRIAEGLEEPACVRNCIGHARYFGDMNDPNSEISRLLAENETEVLREGFGTKPNTYYIMDNRAKLLDVSGVDER
;
A
#
# COMPACT_ATOMS: atom_id res chain seq x y z
N MET A 1 -4.42 -4.69 23.87
CA MET A 1 -3.68 -5.38 22.80
C MET A 1 -2.77 -4.36 22.13
N VAL A 2 -1.57 -4.72 21.66
CA VAL A 2 -0.76 -3.79 20.85
C VAL A 2 -1.51 -3.56 19.53
N LYS A 3 -1.59 -2.30 19.06
CA LYS A 3 -2.26 -1.98 17.79
C LYS A 3 -1.61 -2.75 16.64
N LYS A 4 -2.37 -3.12 15.62
CA LYS A 4 -1.85 -3.68 14.37
C LYS A 4 -2.47 -2.94 13.20
N TYR A 5 -1.74 -1.98 12.64
CA TYR A 5 -2.25 -1.17 11.55
C TYR A 5 -2.38 -1.97 10.25
N GLY A 6 -3.55 -1.86 9.62
CA GLY A 6 -3.85 -2.48 8.34
C GLY A 6 -4.53 -1.50 7.38
N PHE A 7 -4.65 -1.92 6.13
CA PHE A 7 -5.28 -1.16 5.08
C PHE A 7 -6.24 -2.07 4.31
N VAL A 8 -7.45 -1.60 4.00
CA VAL A 8 -8.41 -2.31 3.15
C VAL A 8 -8.74 -1.43 1.95
N ILE A 9 -8.75 -2.02 0.76
CA ILE A 9 -9.11 -1.34 -0.48
C ILE A 9 -10.29 -2.07 -1.12
N ASP A 10 -11.41 -1.37 -1.26
CA ASP A 10 -12.61 -1.88 -1.91
C ASP A 10 -12.58 -1.57 -3.40
N LEU A 11 -12.25 -2.58 -4.21
CA LEU A 11 -12.11 -2.42 -5.66
C LEU A 11 -13.45 -2.15 -6.35
N ARG A 12 -14.57 -2.53 -5.73
CA ARG A 12 -15.93 -2.26 -6.24
C ARG A 12 -16.24 -0.76 -6.27
N LYS A 13 -15.53 0.03 -5.45
CA LYS A 13 -15.77 1.47 -5.24
C LYS A 13 -14.71 2.36 -5.90
N CYS A 14 -13.59 1.80 -6.36
CA CYS A 14 -12.54 2.59 -6.98
C CYS A 14 -12.96 3.03 -8.39
N VAL A 15 -12.74 4.31 -8.72
CA VAL A 15 -13.05 4.88 -10.05
C VAL A 15 -11.82 5.51 -10.71
N ALA A 16 -10.61 5.20 -10.21
CA ALA A 16 -9.34 5.78 -10.66
C ALA A 16 -9.36 7.32 -10.83
N CYS A 17 -9.93 8.06 -9.89
CA CYS A 17 -9.86 9.53 -9.89
C CYS A 17 -8.48 10.10 -9.52
N TYR A 18 -7.53 9.23 -9.15
CA TYR A 18 -6.17 9.56 -8.73
C TYR A 18 -6.01 10.53 -7.53
N GLY A 19 -7.11 10.94 -6.88
CA GLY A 19 -7.05 11.86 -5.72
C GLY A 19 -6.20 11.31 -4.56
N CYS A 20 -6.17 10.00 -4.39
CA CYS A 20 -5.29 9.32 -3.43
C CYS A 20 -3.79 9.46 -3.75
N GLN A 21 -3.40 9.56 -5.03
CA GLN A 21 -2.02 9.83 -5.43
C GLN A 21 -1.68 11.30 -5.17
N SER A 22 -2.56 12.21 -5.60
CA SER A 22 -2.38 13.66 -5.44
C SER A 22 -2.26 14.07 -3.97
N SER A 23 -3.17 13.58 -3.11
CA SER A 23 -3.13 13.84 -1.66
C SER A 23 -1.88 13.26 -1.01
N CYS A 24 -1.49 12.01 -1.34
CA CYS A 24 -0.25 11.42 -0.83
C CYS A 24 0.97 12.25 -1.25
N ARG A 25 1.00 12.73 -2.48
CA ARG A 25 2.08 13.54 -3.03
C ARG A 25 2.24 14.86 -2.28
N MET A 26 1.14 15.59 -2.10
CA MET A 26 1.12 16.87 -1.38
C MET A 26 1.50 16.69 0.09
N GLU A 27 0.89 15.72 0.77
CA GLU A 27 1.11 15.43 2.19
C GLU A 27 2.58 15.07 2.47
N ASN A 28 3.20 14.28 1.59
CA ASN A 28 4.53 13.72 1.83
C ASN A 28 5.64 14.43 1.02
N LYS A 29 5.35 15.59 0.42
CA LYS A 29 6.31 16.41 -0.34
C LYS A 29 7.09 15.61 -1.40
N MET A 30 6.35 14.78 -2.14
CA MET A 30 6.92 13.80 -3.08
C MET A 30 7.54 14.47 -4.33
N PRO A 31 8.77 14.10 -4.72
CA PRO A 31 9.40 14.63 -5.94
C PRO A 31 8.69 14.13 -7.21
N MET A 32 8.94 14.78 -8.34
CA MET A 32 8.39 14.38 -9.64
C MET A 32 8.93 13.01 -10.07
N GLY A 33 8.11 12.25 -10.82
CA GLY A 33 8.51 10.97 -11.42
C GLY A 33 8.39 9.76 -10.50
N VAL A 34 8.08 9.92 -9.21
CA VAL A 34 7.93 8.82 -8.26
C VAL A 34 6.66 8.95 -7.43
N ASN A 35 6.07 7.82 -7.03
CA ASN A 35 4.83 7.78 -6.27
C ASN A 35 4.90 6.72 -5.16
N ARG A 36 4.40 7.06 -3.96
CA ARG A 36 4.23 6.11 -2.85
C ARG A 36 2.98 5.23 -2.99
N ALA A 37 1.99 5.68 -3.77
CA ALA A 37 0.78 4.94 -4.10
C ALA A 37 0.47 5.15 -5.58
N ARG A 38 0.10 4.08 -6.29
CA ARG A 38 -0.25 4.07 -7.71
C ARG A 38 -1.66 3.49 -7.90
N VAL A 39 -2.29 3.73 -9.04
CA VAL A 39 -3.55 3.08 -9.42
C VAL A 39 -3.36 2.47 -10.81
N GLY A 40 -3.30 1.15 -10.89
CA GLY A 40 -3.26 0.43 -12.15
C GLY A 40 -4.64 0.36 -12.79
N ILE A 41 -4.69 0.34 -14.12
CA ILE A 41 -5.91 0.09 -14.90
C ILE A 41 -5.80 -1.31 -15.48
N ILE A 42 -6.86 -2.10 -15.33
CA ILE A 42 -6.88 -3.48 -15.77
C ILE A 42 -8.13 -3.71 -16.59
N ASP A 43 -7.92 -4.06 -17.86
CA ASP A 43 -8.95 -4.46 -18.80
C ASP A 43 -8.93 -5.98 -18.95
N THR A 44 -10.10 -6.60 -18.89
CA THR A 44 -10.28 -8.06 -18.97
C THR A 44 -11.53 -8.39 -19.77
N GLY A 45 -11.61 -9.62 -20.27
CA GLY A 45 -12.71 -10.11 -21.09
C GLY A 45 -12.69 -9.56 -22.51
N GLU A 46 -13.69 -9.97 -23.28
CA GLU A 46 -13.88 -9.59 -24.68
C GLU A 46 -15.31 -9.11 -24.89
N TYR A 47 -15.55 -8.27 -25.90
CA TYR A 47 -16.89 -7.77 -26.22
C TYR A 47 -17.88 -8.94 -26.42
N PRO A 48 -19.09 -8.89 -25.83
CA PRO A 48 -19.71 -7.79 -25.09
C PRO A 48 -19.46 -7.81 -23.56
N ASN A 49 -18.66 -8.76 -23.06
CA ASN A 49 -18.39 -8.97 -21.64
C ASN A 49 -16.98 -8.49 -21.23
N ASN A 50 -16.56 -7.35 -21.78
CA ASN A 50 -15.30 -6.73 -21.38
C ASN A 50 -15.52 -5.85 -20.13
N HIS A 51 -14.58 -5.90 -19.21
CA HIS A 51 -14.61 -5.19 -17.94
C HIS A 51 -13.33 -4.41 -17.74
N ARG A 52 -13.48 -3.23 -17.13
CA ARG A 52 -12.37 -2.45 -16.60
C ARG A 52 -12.48 -2.36 -15.10
N PHE A 53 -11.37 -2.54 -14.42
CA PHE A 53 -11.26 -2.27 -12.99
C PHE A 53 -9.94 -1.58 -12.67
N PHE A 54 -9.88 -1.02 -11.48
CA PHE A 54 -8.79 -0.16 -11.05
C PHE A 54 -8.14 -0.76 -9.82
N LEU A 55 -6.82 -0.91 -9.84
CA LEU A 55 -6.05 -1.54 -8.78
C LEU A 55 -5.14 -0.51 -8.11
N PRO A 56 -5.61 0.16 -7.05
CA PRO A 56 -4.75 0.90 -6.14
C PRO A 56 -3.64 0.02 -5.52
N VAL A 57 -2.38 0.37 -5.73
CA VAL A 57 -1.24 -0.32 -5.12
C VAL A 57 -0.41 0.63 -4.27
N LEU A 58 0.06 0.15 -3.13
CA LEU A 58 0.98 0.86 -2.23
C LEU A 58 1.81 -0.16 -1.42
N CYS A 59 2.69 0.32 -0.53
CA CYS A 59 3.41 -0.58 0.37
C CYS A 59 2.44 -1.34 1.27
N ASN A 60 2.62 -2.66 1.38
CA ASN A 60 1.76 -3.54 2.15
C ASN A 60 2.08 -3.62 3.65
N HIS A 61 3.12 -2.91 4.11
CA HIS A 61 3.58 -2.96 5.51
C HIS A 61 3.68 -4.40 6.07
N CYS A 62 4.24 -5.29 5.25
CA CYS A 62 4.18 -6.75 5.41
C CYS A 62 4.66 -7.26 6.79
N ASP A 63 4.07 -8.36 7.25
CA ASP A 63 4.41 -8.98 8.53
C ASP A 63 5.76 -9.71 8.51
N ASN A 64 6.13 -10.28 7.36
CA ASN A 64 7.43 -10.86 7.04
C ASN A 64 8.11 -10.04 5.92
N PRO A 65 8.61 -8.82 6.23
CA PRO A 65 9.07 -7.89 5.20
C PRO A 65 10.46 -8.27 4.64
N PRO A 66 10.58 -8.74 3.39
CA PRO A 66 11.88 -9.11 2.80
C PRO A 66 12.80 -7.90 2.69
N CYS A 67 12.23 -6.71 2.48
CA CYS A 67 12.95 -5.44 2.42
C CYS A 67 13.72 -5.10 3.71
N VAL A 68 13.24 -5.53 4.90
CA VAL A 68 13.97 -5.35 6.17
C VAL A 68 15.17 -6.31 6.21
N LYS A 69 14.95 -7.58 5.87
CA LYS A 69 16.00 -8.61 5.84
C LYS A 69 17.12 -8.31 4.83
N ALA A 70 16.77 -7.69 3.70
CA ALA A 70 17.71 -7.36 2.64
C ALA A 70 18.56 -6.12 2.93
N CYS A 71 18.28 -5.35 3.98
CA CYS A 71 19.02 -4.13 4.26
C CYS A 71 20.35 -4.43 4.96
N PRO A 72 21.49 -3.95 4.42
CA PRO A 72 22.79 -4.22 5.01
C PRO A 72 23.10 -3.31 6.21
N VAL A 73 22.31 -2.26 6.44
CA VAL A 73 22.50 -1.31 7.53
C VAL A 73 21.46 -1.58 8.63
N PRO A 74 21.88 -2.06 9.81
CA PRO A 74 20.98 -2.32 10.92
C PRO A 74 20.12 -1.10 11.27
N GLY A 75 18.80 -1.29 11.34
CA GLY A 75 17.84 -0.23 11.70
C GLY A 75 17.52 0.79 10.59
N ALA A 76 18.17 0.74 9.43
CA ALA A 76 17.86 1.67 8.33
C ALA A 76 16.48 1.41 7.71
N THR A 77 16.04 0.16 7.64
CA THR A 77 14.62 -0.18 7.44
C THR A 77 14.22 -1.13 8.56
N TYR A 78 13.07 -0.87 9.17
CA TYR A 78 12.66 -1.55 10.39
C TYR A 78 11.15 -1.71 10.43
N LYS A 79 10.67 -2.63 11.26
CA LYS A 79 9.24 -2.83 11.54
C LYS A 79 9.00 -2.37 12.97
N ARG A 80 8.00 -1.50 13.17
CA ARG A 80 7.50 -1.09 14.48
C ARG A 80 6.60 -2.17 15.07
N ASP A 81 6.40 -2.13 16.38
CA ASP A 81 5.52 -3.07 17.09
C ASP A 81 4.05 -2.99 16.63
N ASP A 82 3.65 -1.83 16.10
CA ASP A 82 2.30 -1.60 15.55
C ASP A 82 2.11 -2.09 14.11
N GLY A 83 3.08 -2.81 13.55
CA GLY A 83 3.05 -3.38 12.21
C GLY A 83 3.66 -2.49 11.12
N LEU A 84 3.94 -1.21 11.40
CA LEU A 84 4.44 -0.32 10.36
C LEU A 84 5.90 -0.63 9.98
N VAL A 85 6.14 -0.96 8.71
CA VAL A 85 7.49 -1.02 8.14
C VAL A 85 7.90 0.39 7.72
N LEU A 86 9.05 0.91 8.15
CA LEU A 86 9.54 2.27 7.88
C LEU A 86 11.02 2.29 7.47
N VAL A 87 11.49 3.47 7.04
CA VAL A 87 12.90 3.74 6.72
C VAL A 87 13.38 4.85 7.64
N ASN A 88 14.55 4.66 8.26
CA ASN A 88 15.28 5.71 8.94
C ASN A 88 16.22 6.37 7.94
N GLU A 89 15.86 7.58 7.50
CA GLU A 89 16.59 8.32 6.47
C GLU A 89 18.04 8.63 6.91
N LYS A 90 18.30 8.80 8.20
CA LYS A 90 19.65 9.11 8.73
C LYS A 90 20.61 7.92 8.64
N LEU A 91 20.09 6.70 8.56
CA LEU A 91 20.89 5.47 8.48
C LEU A 91 20.92 4.90 7.05
N CYS A 92 20.01 5.33 6.17
CA CYS A 92 19.91 4.77 4.84
C CYS A 92 21.08 5.23 3.96
N ILE A 93 21.81 4.27 3.38
CA ILE A 93 22.96 4.53 2.49
C ILE A 93 22.59 4.51 0.99
N GLY A 94 21.29 4.49 0.65
CA GLY A 94 20.85 4.56 -0.76
C GLY A 94 21.14 3.34 -1.64
N CYS A 95 21.59 2.21 -1.08
CA CYS A 95 22.06 1.05 -1.87
C CYS A 95 21.00 0.32 -2.73
N GLY A 96 19.70 0.55 -2.51
CA GLY A 96 18.63 -0.04 -3.34
C GLY A 96 18.32 -1.52 -3.10
N TYR A 97 19.01 -2.25 -2.21
CA TYR A 97 18.67 -3.67 -1.96
C TYR A 97 17.25 -3.88 -1.47
N CYS A 98 16.75 -2.99 -0.61
CA CYS A 98 15.37 -3.06 -0.15
C CYS A 98 14.33 -2.78 -1.26
N VAL A 99 14.73 -2.04 -2.31
CA VAL A 99 13.91 -1.80 -3.51
C VAL A 99 13.79 -3.10 -4.30
N LYS A 100 14.92 -3.70 -4.67
CA LYS A 100 14.97 -4.98 -5.41
C LYS A 100 14.31 -6.14 -4.66
N ALA A 101 14.39 -6.16 -3.33
CA ALA A 101 13.80 -7.21 -2.51
C ALA A 101 12.28 -7.09 -2.33
N CYS A 102 11.67 -5.96 -2.70
CA CYS A 102 10.24 -5.76 -2.55
C CYS A 102 9.49 -6.37 -3.73
N PRO A 103 8.65 -7.41 -3.53
CA PRO A 103 7.96 -8.06 -4.65
C PRO A 103 6.74 -7.25 -5.10
N TYR A 104 6.61 -5.96 -4.76
CA TYR A 104 5.44 -5.13 -5.03
C TYR A 104 5.78 -3.82 -5.75
N ASP A 105 7.06 -3.60 -6.05
CA ASP A 105 7.55 -2.33 -6.62
C ASP A 105 7.04 -1.11 -5.82
N ALA A 106 6.97 -1.28 -4.50
CA ALA A 106 6.41 -0.32 -3.56
C ALA A 106 7.48 0.57 -2.88
N ARG A 107 8.74 0.40 -3.29
CA ARG A 107 9.91 1.13 -2.82
C ARG A 107 10.64 1.70 -4.04
N PHE A 108 11.28 2.84 -3.86
CA PHE A 108 12.15 3.47 -4.85
C PHE A 108 13.28 4.22 -4.13
N ILE A 109 14.32 4.63 -4.85
CA ILE A 109 15.29 5.60 -4.32
C ILE A 109 14.73 6.99 -4.61
N ASN A 110 14.52 7.77 -3.56
CA ASN A 110 14.02 9.13 -3.69
C ASN A 110 15.09 9.98 -4.40
N PRO A 111 14.78 10.60 -5.54
CA PRO A 111 15.79 11.33 -6.34
C PRO A 111 16.27 12.62 -5.69
N SER A 112 15.55 13.15 -4.70
CA SER A 112 15.92 14.37 -3.99
C SER A 112 16.78 14.09 -2.75
N THR A 113 16.51 13.00 -2.04
CA THR A 113 17.20 12.67 -0.78
C THR A 113 18.22 11.53 -0.92
N MET A 114 18.21 10.81 -2.05
CA MET A 114 19.07 9.65 -2.34
C MET A 114 18.93 8.49 -1.33
N VAL A 115 17.86 8.47 -0.55
CA VAL A 115 17.51 7.36 0.36
C VAL A 115 16.33 6.57 -0.16
N ALA A 116 16.16 5.35 0.36
CA ALA A 116 15.00 4.53 0.01
C ALA A 116 13.70 5.13 0.58
N ASP A 117 12.67 5.16 -0.24
CA ASP A 117 11.37 5.76 0.08
C ASP A 117 10.23 4.82 -0.35
N LYS A 118 9.08 4.95 0.31
CA LYS A 118 7.88 4.13 0.15
C LYS A 118 6.70 4.73 0.93
N CYS A 119 5.49 4.22 0.70
CA CYS A 119 4.35 4.51 1.58
C CYS A 119 4.69 4.21 3.04
N THR A 120 4.25 5.09 3.94
CA THR A 120 4.48 5.02 5.40
C THR A 120 3.19 4.80 6.17
N TYR A 121 2.06 4.55 5.49
CA TYR A 121 0.71 4.70 6.04
C TYR A 121 0.51 6.05 6.76
N CYS A 122 1.20 7.10 6.28
CA CYS A 122 1.24 8.41 6.92
C CYS A 122 1.54 8.33 8.42
N ALA A 123 2.57 7.56 8.80
CA ALA A 123 2.99 7.40 10.20
C ALA A 123 3.14 8.72 10.98
N HIS A 124 3.47 9.82 10.30
CA HIS A 124 3.54 11.16 10.91
C HIS A 124 2.16 11.65 11.38
N ARG A 125 1.10 11.43 10.60
CA ARG A 125 -0.30 11.76 10.98
C ARG A 125 -0.75 10.95 12.19
N ILE A 126 -0.42 9.66 12.19
CA ILE A 126 -0.74 8.76 13.32
C ILE A 126 -0.05 9.24 14.59
N ALA A 127 1.21 9.69 14.50
CA ALA A 127 1.94 10.24 15.64
C ALA A 127 1.33 11.54 16.18
N GLU A 128 0.65 12.32 15.33
CA GLU A 128 -0.12 13.51 15.71
C GLU A 128 -1.54 13.20 16.21
N GLY A 129 -1.92 11.92 16.29
CA GLY A 129 -3.25 11.49 16.75
C GLY A 129 -4.34 11.59 15.69
N LEU A 130 -3.99 11.81 14.42
CA LEU A 130 -4.95 11.76 13.32
C LEU A 130 -5.30 10.30 12.98
N GLU A 131 -6.59 10.04 12.83
CA GLU A 131 -7.10 8.67 12.67
C GLU A 131 -6.80 8.05 11.30
N GLU A 132 -6.57 8.88 10.27
CA GLU A 132 -6.50 8.39 8.88
C GLU A 132 -5.34 9.01 8.04
N PRO A 133 -4.74 8.22 7.13
CA PRO A 133 -3.81 8.69 6.10
C PRO A 133 -4.46 9.67 5.12
N ALA A 134 -3.66 10.54 4.51
CA ALA A 134 -4.15 11.53 3.54
C ALA A 134 -4.89 10.89 2.34
N CYS A 135 -4.44 9.71 1.90
CA CYS A 135 -5.06 9.00 0.78
C CYS A 135 -6.40 8.34 1.12
N VAL A 136 -6.69 8.10 2.41
CA VAL A 136 -7.98 7.62 2.91
C VAL A 136 -8.94 8.81 2.97
N ARG A 137 -8.55 9.88 3.66
CA ARG A 137 -9.32 11.13 3.78
C ARG A 137 -9.81 11.69 2.44
N ASN A 138 -8.97 11.65 1.41
CA ASN A 138 -9.28 12.22 0.10
C ASN A 138 -10.06 11.26 -0.82
N CYS A 139 -10.35 10.02 -0.41
CA CYS A 139 -10.92 9.03 -1.30
C CYS A 139 -12.42 9.30 -1.56
N ILE A 140 -12.73 9.99 -2.67
CA ILE A 140 -14.12 10.32 -3.04
C ILE A 140 -15.04 9.11 -3.21
N GLY A 141 -14.49 7.95 -3.59
CA GLY A 141 -15.26 6.72 -3.73
C GLY A 141 -15.42 5.96 -2.41
N HIS A 142 -14.79 6.44 -1.32
CA HIS A 142 -14.68 5.71 -0.05
C HIS A 142 -14.21 4.26 -0.29
N ALA A 143 -13.19 4.12 -1.15
CA ALA A 143 -12.64 2.83 -1.55
C ALA A 143 -11.43 2.40 -0.72
N ARG A 144 -10.96 3.23 0.22
CA ARG A 144 -9.73 3.03 0.98
C ARG A 144 -10.04 3.19 2.46
N TYR A 145 -9.60 2.26 3.28
CA TYR A 145 -9.84 2.22 4.71
C TYR A 145 -8.54 1.90 5.44
N PHE A 146 -8.35 2.50 6.60
CA PHE A 146 -7.16 2.33 7.43
C PHE A 146 -7.58 2.28 8.89
N GLY A 147 -6.88 1.49 9.70
CA GLY A 147 -7.20 1.37 11.11
C GLY A 147 -6.41 0.29 11.82
N ASP A 148 -6.81 -0.01 13.05
CA ASP A 148 -6.25 -1.09 13.87
C ASP A 148 -7.05 -2.40 13.65
N MET A 149 -6.39 -3.40 13.06
CA MET A 149 -6.98 -4.73 12.81
C MET A 149 -7.21 -5.54 14.08
N ASN A 150 -6.59 -5.14 15.20
CA ASN A 150 -6.82 -5.80 16.49
C ASN A 150 -7.99 -5.18 17.26
N ASP A 151 -8.52 -4.02 16.83
CA ASP A 151 -9.72 -3.44 17.40
C ASP A 151 -10.96 -3.96 16.64
N PRO A 152 -11.83 -4.78 17.25
CA PRO A 152 -13.02 -5.32 16.59
C PRO A 152 -14.04 -4.22 16.22
N ASN A 153 -13.97 -3.05 16.85
CA ASN A 153 -14.84 -1.91 16.53
C ASN A 153 -14.29 -1.04 15.40
N SER A 154 -13.07 -1.29 14.93
CA SER A 154 -12.52 -0.56 13.79
C SER A 154 -13.27 -0.90 12.51
N GLU A 155 -13.36 0.07 11.61
CA GLU A 155 -14.02 -0.13 10.32
C GLU A 155 -13.32 -1.22 9.50
N ILE A 156 -11.99 -1.28 9.53
CA ILE A 156 -11.25 -2.31 8.79
C ILE A 156 -11.50 -3.71 9.35
N SER A 157 -11.61 -3.89 10.67
CA SER A 157 -11.91 -5.20 11.27
C SER A 157 -13.28 -5.71 10.86
N ARG A 158 -14.29 -4.83 10.81
CA ARG A 158 -15.62 -5.17 10.28
C ARG A 158 -15.55 -5.55 8.80
N LEU A 159 -14.89 -4.73 7.97
CA LEU A 159 -14.75 -5.01 6.54
C LEU A 159 -14.07 -6.36 6.27
N LEU A 160 -13.01 -6.68 7.01
CA LEU A 160 -12.29 -7.96 6.92
C LEU A 160 -13.15 -9.15 7.37
N ALA A 161 -14.06 -8.95 8.32
CA ALA A 161 -14.96 -10.00 8.79
C ALA A 161 -16.16 -10.23 7.86
N GLU A 162 -16.65 -9.17 7.20
CA GLU A 162 -17.87 -9.18 6.40
C GLU A 162 -17.65 -9.47 4.91
N ASN A 163 -16.40 -9.40 4.42
CA ASN A 163 -16.09 -9.53 2.99
C ASN A 163 -14.99 -10.58 2.76
N GLU A 164 -15.09 -11.30 1.64
CA GLU A 164 -13.93 -12.03 1.10
C GLU A 164 -12.86 -11.02 0.67
N THR A 165 -11.63 -11.23 1.12
CA THR A 165 -10.50 -10.36 0.78
C THR A 165 -9.31 -11.14 0.28
N GLU A 166 -8.56 -10.54 -0.64
CA GLU A 166 -7.31 -11.06 -1.15
C GLU A 166 -6.14 -10.16 -0.78
N VAL A 167 -4.92 -10.70 -0.89
CA VAL A 167 -3.67 -9.95 -0.78
C VAL A 167 -2.85 -10.13 -2.04
N LEU A 168 -2.09 -9.11 -2.41
CA LEU A 168 -1.27 -9.19 -3.62
C LEU A 168 -0.10 -10.17 -3.44
N ARG A 169 0.14 -10.97 -4.47
CA ARG A 169 1.29 -11.89 -4.62
C ARG A 169 1.55 -12.73 -3.36
N GLU A 170 0.50 -13.38 -2.86
CA GLU A 170 0.54 -14.21 -1.65
C GLU A 170 1.68 -15.24 -1.65
N GLY A 171 1.98 -15.83 -2.81
CA GLY A 171 3.03 -16.85 -2.99
C GLY A 171 4.45 -16.42 -2.57
N PHE A 172 4.72 -15.13 -2.38
CA PHE A 172 6.01 -14.66 -1.84
C PHE A 172 6.13 -14.78 -0.31
N GLY A 173 5.07 -15.19 0.40
CA GLY A 173 5.11 -15.45 1.85
C GLY A 173 5.43 -14.22 2.70
N THR A 174 5.19 -13.00 2.18
CA THR A 174 5.49 -11.74 2.88
C THR A 174 4.49 -11.42 3.99
N LYS A 175 3.30 -12.04 3.95
CA LYS A 175 2.14 -11.76 4.82
C LYS A 175 1.74 -10.27 4.76
N PRO A 176 1.18 -9.78 3.63
CA PRO A 176 0.75 -8.40 3.45
C PRO A 176 -0.28 -7.94 4.49
N ASN A 177 -0.24 -6.65 4.86
CA ASN A 177 -1.24 -5.99 5.71
C ASN A 177 -2.06 -4.94 4.90
N THR A 178 -2.11 -5.09 3.58
CA THR A 178 -3.08 -4.42 2.69
C THR A 178 -3.96 -5.49 2.07
N TYR A 179 -5.26 -5.38 2.30
CA TYR A 179 -6.26 -6.33 1.83
C TYR A 179 -7.14 -5.68 0.77
N TYR A 180 -7.59 -6.50 -0.17
CA TYR A 180 -8.40 -6.08 -1.30
C TYR A 180 -9.75 -6.78 -1.23
N ILE A 181 -10.83 -6.02 -1.10
CA ILE A 181 -12.16 -6.56 -1.38
C ILE A 181 -12.29 -6.59 -2.89
N MET A 182 -12.26 -7.81 -3.44
CA MET A 182 -12.24 -8.01 -4.87
C MET A 182 -13.60 -7.67 -5.48
N ASP A 183 -13.54 -7.07 -6.66
CA ASP A 183 -14.69 -7.03 -7.52
C ASP A 183 -14.90 -8.42 -8.11
N ASN A 184 -16.12 -8.96 -8.15
CA ASN A 184 -16.39 -10.25 -8.78
C ASN A 184 -16.04 -10.24 -10.29
N ARG A 185 -15.96 -9.05 -10.90
CA ARG A 185 -15.46 -8.83 -12.27
C ARG A 185 -13.93 -8.95 -12.39
N ALA A 186 -13.23 -8.95 -11.26
CA ALA A 186 -11.77 -8.98 -11.14
C ALA A 186 -11.20 -10.35 -10.71
N LYS A 187 -12.03 -11.42 -10.61
CA LYS A 187 -11.60 -12.79 -10.25
C LYS A 187 -10.65 -13.48 -11.25
N LEU A 188 -10.01 -12.71 -12.13
CA LEU A 188 -9.05 -13.17 -13.13
C LEU A 188 -7.82 -12.27 -13.06
N LEU A 189 -6.88 -12.47 -12.13
CA LEU A 189 -5.55 -11.88 -12.31
C LEU A 189 -4.41 -12.76 -11.80
N ASP A 190 -3.79 -13.44 -12.76
CA ASP A 190 -2.34 -13.32 -12.89
C ASP A 190 -2.01 -11.84 -13.18
N VAL A 191 -1.57 -11.10 -12.17
CA VAL A 191 -1.21 -9.66 -12.18
C VAL A 191 0.06 -9.36 -13.00
N SER A 192 0.34 -10.13 -14.05
CA SER A 192 1.54 -10.01 -14.89
C SER A 192 1.44 -8.88 -15.95
N GLY A 193 0.30 -8.19 -16.06
CA GLY A 193 0.03 -7.20 -17.11
C GLY A 193 -0.60 -5.87 -16.67
N VAL A 194 -0.38 -5.40 -15.44
CA VAL A 194 -0.87 -4.08 -15.02
C VAL A 194 -0.19 -2.98 -15.86
N ASP A 195 -0.96 -2.36 -16.76
CA ASP A 195 -0.53 -1.19 -17.54
C ASP A 195 -0.41 0.02 -16.60
N GLU A 196 0.82 0.51 -16.42
CA GLU A 196 1.16 1.60 -15.50
C GLU A 196 1.10 2.99 -16.14
N ARG A 197 0.43 3.14 -17.29
CA ARG A 197 0.28 4.41 -18.02
C ARG A 197 0.05 5.64 -17.13
#